data_AF-W7SQT0-F1
#
_entry.id   AF-W7SQT0-F1
#
_cell.length_a   1.000
_cell.length_b   1.000
_cell.length_c   1.000
_cell.angle_alpha   90.00
_cell.angle_beta   90.00
_cell.angle_gamma   90.00
#
_symmetry.space_group_name_H-M   'P 1'
#
loop_
_entity.id
_entity.type
_entity.pdbx_description
1 polymer ?
#
loop_
_entity_poly.entity_id
_entity_poly.type
_entity_poly.pdbx_seq_one_letter_code
_entity_poly.pdbx_strand_id
1 'polypeptide(L)'
;MVTQLRQAEVVLPVVECGPSGPVSALGAIGAVPWPRRTARPRDPRPVRAVVLENERLIATVLIGRGGRLHSLWHRREHRPVPFSAPTFQPVSGGPVFAAPVGEDTLRVWEWDVSRDLPYQIDFVLPEGEALQVDTKVRDPRGHTEWDELPPGDLIAAGSGWGALELTRLGVRLPGTPFTGLGPDQRPWLELLRGNMTATDPELPPGRSLVSAPWRQMLESAPENWLTAYHLGVARWQARENEAAIAAWRRSIELDVSPWALRNLAVAEFGCGHVREAAELLTAAAWSTPAVPDLSVEAVDLLLAAGQADEAATLLRRVPPLGFLHTCSSLGLAM
;
A
#
# COMPACT_ATOMS: atom_id res chain seq x y z
N MET A 1 35.92 -10.50 -8.38
CA MET A 1 35.33 -10.62 -7.03
C MET A 1 33.82 -10.56 -7.18
N VAL A 2 33.08 -11.54 -6.62
CA VAL A 2 31.63 -11.66 -6.78
C VAL A 2 30.89 -10.58 -5.99
N THR A 3 29.80 -10.07 -6.54
CA THR A 3 28.88 -9.14 -5.87
C THR A 3 28.27 -9.78 -4.65
N GLN A 4 28.30 -9.07 -3.53
CA GLN A 4 27.73 -9.55 -2.27
C GLN A 4 26.34 -8.96 -2.06
N LEU A 5 25.41 -9.83 -1.69
CA LEU A 5 24.06 -9.47 -1.30
C LEU A 5 23.89 -9.71 0.19
N ARG A 6 23.46 -8.69 0.93
CA ARG A 6 23.16 -8.82 2.36
C ARG A 6 21.88 -8.10 2.74
N GLN A 7 21.11 -8.72 3.63
CA GLN A 7 20.00 -8.04 4.27
C GLN A 7 20.51 -6.92 5.18
N ALA A 8 19.74 -5.85 5.26
CA ALA A 8 20.01 -4.72 6.13
C ALA A 8 18.70 -4.09 6.61
N GLU A 9 18.80 -3.24 7.63
CA GLU A 9 17.74 -2.31 8.00
C GLU A 9 18.28 -0.89 7.90
N VAL A 10 17.50 -0.01 7.27
CA VAL A 10 17.80 1.41 7.16
C VAL A 10 16.79 2.16 8.01
N VAL A 11 17.28 3.03 8.88
CA VAL A 11 16.43 3.92 9.67
C VAL A 11 16.16 5.16 8.84
N LEU A 12 14.92 5.31 8.37
CA LEU A 12 14.52 6.44 7.53
C LEU A 12 13.66 7.43 8.31
N PRO A 13 13.83 8.74 8.11
CA PRO A 13 12.82 9.71 8.52
C PRO A 13 11.53 9.42 7.76
N VAL A 14 10.37 9.56 8.41
CA VAL A 14 9.09 9.17 7.79
C VAL A 14 8.74 9.95 6.53
N VAL A 15 9.26 11.16 6.37
CA VAL A 15 9.09 11.96 5.14
C VAL A 15 9.72 11.25 3.93
N GLU A 16 10.84 10.54 4.13
CA GLU A 16 11.54 9.77 3.10
C GLU A 16 11.05 8.33 2.97
N CYS A 17 10.29 7.85 3.96
CA CYS A 17 9.59 6.56 3.86
C CYS A 17 8.51 6.54 2.78
N GLY A 18 8.19 7.70 2.19
CA GLY A 18 6.92 7.89 1.49
C GLY A 18 5.75 7.71 2.47
N PRO A 19 4.48 7.73 1.99
CA PRO A 19 3.38 7.28 2.83
C PRO A 19 3.71 5.88 3.37
N SER A 20 3.76 5.75 4.70
CA SER A 20 3.98 4.49 5.37
C SER A 20 2.82 3.54 5.06
N GLY A 21 3.11 2.46 4.33
CA GLY A 21 2.14 1.42 4.04
C GLY A 21 1.37 1.67 2.74
N PRO A 22 0.32 0.87 2.44
CA PRO A 22 -0.59 1.21 1.35
C PRO A 22 -0.98 2.67 1.55
N VAL A 23 -1.27 3.37 0.47
CA VAL A 23 -1.93 4.67 0.51
C VAL A 23 -3.10 4.58 1.51
N SER A 24 -2.90 4.93 2.79
CA SER A 24 -3.75 4.55 3.94
C SER A 24 -4.37 3.13 3.85
N ALA A 25 -5.27 2.71 4.74
CA ALA A 25 -6.21 1.63 4.37
C ALA A 25 -7.25 2.13 3.32
N LEU A 26 -7.10 3.36 2.81
CA LEU A 26 -8.17 4.21 2.31
C LEU A 26 -7.77 5.03 1.07
N GLY A 27 -6.69 4.66 0.39
CA GLY A 27 -6.05 5.46 -0.67
C GLY A 27 -6.25 4.96 -2.08
N ALA A 28 -7.35 4.25 -2.30
CA ALA A 28 -7.95 4.16 -3.63
C ALA A 28 -8.90 5.35 -3.91
N ILE A 29 -8.74 6.46 -3.18
CA ILE A 29 -9.11 7.78 -3.68
C ILE A 29 -7.78 8.49 -3.89
N GLY A 30 -7.34 8.59 -5.15
CA GLY A 30 -6.08 9.26 -5.51
C GLY A 30 -5.97 10.61 -4.82
N ALA A 31 -4.75 11.02 -4.49
CA ALA A 31 -4.41 12.24 -3.76
C ALA A 31 -5.24 13.47 -4.19
N VAL A 32 -6.43 13.61 -3.62
CA VAL A 32 -7.10 14.90 -3.52
C VAL A 32 -6.14 15.74 -2.68
N PRO A 33 -5.83 16.99 -3.05
CA PRO A 33 -4.98 17.86 -2.27
C PRO A 33 -5.67 18.15 -0.94
N TRP A 34 -5.53 17.20 -0.02
CA TRP A 34 -6.00 17.31 1.35
C TRP A 34 -5.17 18.40 2.01
N PRO A 35 -5.75 19.26 2.84
CA PRO A 35 -5.00 20.24 3.60
C PRO A 35 -4.15 19.51 4.66
N ARG A 36 -3.05 18.86 4.25
CA ARG A 36 -2.02 18.37 5.17
C ARG A 36 -1.25 19.57 5.66
N ARG A 37 -1.76 20.24 6.69
CA ARG A 37 -1.09 21.43 7.22
C ARG A 37 0.07 21.08 8.14
N THR A 38 0.17 19.84 8.64
CA THR A 38 1.37 19.36 9.34
C THR A 38 1.66 17.88 9.08
N ALA A 39 2.68 17.58 8.26
CA ALA A 39 3.40 16.33 8.44
C ALA A 39 4.20 16.47 9.74
N ARG A 40 3.59 16.15 10.89
CA ARG A 40 4.33 16.07 12.15
C ARG A 40 5.49 15.09 11.93
N PRO A 41 6.73 15.40 12.33
CA PRO A 41 7.83 14.46 12.20
C PRO A 41 7.42 13.18 12.93
N ARG A 42 7.15 12.11 12.19
CA ARG A 42 6.97 10.80 12.80
C ARG A 42 8.37 10.24 13.07
N ASP A 43 8.51 9.56 14.20
CA ASP A 43 9.80 9.00 14.62
C ASP A 43 10.41 8.14 13.50
N PRO A 44 11.74 8.17 13.33
CA PRO A 44 12.44 7.36 12.35
C PRO A 44 12.03 5.89 12.49
N ARG A 45 11.78 5.20 11.37
CA ARG A 45 11.37 3.79 11.39
C ARG A 45 12.40 2.90 10.70
N PRO A 46 12.68 1.71 11.24
CA PRO A 46 13.46 0.72 10.53
C PRO A 46 12.69 0.26 9.29
N VAL A 47 13.38 0.23 8.15
CA VAL A 47 12.87 -0.26 6.88
C VAL A 47 13.79 -1.36 6.39
N ARG A 48 13.21 -2.54 6.10
CA ARG A 48 13.95 -3.66 5.52
C ARG A 48 14.54 -3.27 4.17
N ALA A 49 15.82 -3.59 4.00
CA ALA A 49 16.60 -3.29 2.81
C ALA A 49 17.49 -4.47 2.42
N VAL A 50 17.98 -4.44 1.19
CA VAL A 50 19.06 -5.29 0.71
C VAL A 50 20.17 -4.39 0.22
N VAL A 51 21.40 -4.70 0.63
CA VAL A 51 22.60 -4.03 0.17
C VAL A 51 23.28 -4.92 -0.86
N LEU A 52 23.51 -4.36 -2.04
CA LEU A 52 24.38 -4.92 -3.08
C LEU A 52 25.72 -4.20 -2.98
N GLU A 53 26.82 -4.93 -2.88
CA GLU A 53 28.15 -4.33 -2.81
C GLU A 53 29.20 -5.07 -3.64
N ASN A 54 30.03 -4.30 -4.33
CA ASN A 54 31.25 -4.76 -4.98
C ASN A 54 32.45 -3.95 -4.42
N GLU A 55 33.63 -4.01 -5.07
CA GLU A 55 34.80 -3.25 -4.63
C GLU A 55 34.68 -1.72 -4.75
N ARG A 56 33.73 -1.25 -5.56
CA ARG A 56 33.60 0.16 -5.96
C ARG A 56 32.33 0.81 -5.45
N LEU A 57 31.22 0.09 -5.44
CA LEU A 57 29.89 0.60 -5.17
C LEU A 57 29.20 -0.17 -4.06
N ILE A 58 28.34 0.55 -3.34
CA ILE A 58 27.34 0.02 -2.40
C ILE A 58 26.00 0.60 -2.83
N ALA A 59 25.04 -0.26 -3.17
CA ALA A 59 23.67 0.11 -3.51
C ALA A 59 22.72 -0.41 -2.43
N THR A 60 21.82 0.42 -1.94
CA THR A 60 20.82 0.03 -0.93
C THR A 60 19.42 0.08 -1.52
N VAL A 61 18.73 -1.07 -1.52
CA VAL A 61 17.38 -1.25 -2.08
C VAL A 61 16.37 -1.51 -0.97
N LEU A 62 15.31 -0.71 -0.88
CA LEU A 62 14.28 -0.80 0.16
C LEU A 62 13.20 -1.82 -0.20
N ILE A 63 13.44 -3.08 0.14
CA ILE A 63 12.48 -4.18 -0.04
C ILE A 63 11.23 -4.06 0.85
N GLY A 64 11.27 -3.27 1.93
CA GLY A 64 10.07 -2.92 2.70
C GLY A 64 9.20 -1.82 2.08
N ARG A 65 9.64 -1.23 0.95
CA ARG A 65 9.04 -0.04 0.32
C ARG A 65 9.06 -0.13 -1.21
N GLY A 66 8.49 -1.20 -1.78
CA GLY A 66 8.34 -1.33 -3.23
C GLY A 66 9.64 -1.63 -3.99
N GLY A 67 10.74 -1.96 -3.30
CA GLY A 67 12.03 -2.23 -3.94
C GLY A 67 12.73 -0.98 -4.47
N ARG A 68 12.52 0.19 -3.85
CA ARG A 68 13.11 1.45 -4.30
C ARG A 68 14.62 1.49 -4.06
N LEU A 69 15.40 1.97 -5.02
CA LEU A 69 16.79 2.33 -4.79
C LEU A 69 16.85 3.56 -3.87
N HIS A 70 17.46 3.40 -2.70
CA HIS A 70 17.54 4.46 -1.68
C HIS A 70 18.88 5.20 -1.73
N SER A 71 19.98 4.48 -1.86
CA SER A 71 21.30 5.09 -1.92
C SER A 71 22.22 4.32 -2.85
N LEU A 72 23.14 5.08 -3.45
CA LEU A 72 24.27 4.56 -4.22
C LEU A 72 25.53 5.30 -3.73
N TRP A 73 26.51 4.55 -3.28
CA TRP A 73 27.71 5.08 -2.64
C TRP A 73 28.98 4.54 -3.29
N HIS A 74 29.90 5.42 -3.62
CA HIS A 74 31.20 5.05 -4.16
C HIS A 74 32.21 4.84 -3.02
N ARG A 75 32.68 3.60 -2.84
CA ARG A 75 33.52 3.16 -1.72
C ARG A 75 34.88 3.84 -1.70
N ARG A 76 35.59 3.85 -2.83
CA ARG A 76 36.99 4.33 -2.88
C ARG A 76 37.09 5.85 -2.75
N GLU A 77 36.20 6.56 -3.45
CA GLU A 77 36.08 8.02 -3.39
C GLU A 77 35.26 8.55 -2.20
N HIS A 78 34.69 7.67 -1.37
CA HIS A 78 33.93 8.03 -0.17
C HIS A 78 32.86 9.11 -0.41
N ARG A 79 32.06 8.97 -1.47
CA ARG A 79 31.03 9.94 -1.83
C ARG A 79 29.73 9.29 -2.33
N PRO A 80 28.58 9.97 -2.20
CA PRO A 80 27.35 9.52 -2.86
C PRO A 80 27.50 9.62 -4.38
N VAL A 81 26.88 8.66 -5.09
CA VAL A 81 26.72 8.69 -6.53
C VAL A 81 25.30 9.20 -6.81
N PRO A 82 25.15 10.37 -7.46
CA PRO A 82 23.84 10.84 -7.89
C PRO A 82 23.21 9.83 -8.85
N PHE A 83 21.94 9.52 -8.62
CA PHE A 83 21.15 8.70 -9.53
C PHE A 83 19.79 9.34 -9.73
N SER A 84 19.19 9.11 -10.89
CA SER A 84 17.77 9.37 -11.08
C SER A 84 17.01 8.14 -10.61
N ALA A 85 16.05 8.33 -9.71
CA ALA A 85 15.15 7.25 -9.36
C ALA A 85 14.48 6.72 -10.63
N PRO A 86 14.29 5.39 -10.77
CA PRO A 86 13.60 4.85 -11.92
C PRO A 86 12.22 5.52 -12.06
N THR A 87 11.86 5.87 -13.30
CA THR A 87 10.61 6.57 -13.63
C THR A 87 9.36 5.78 -13.22
N PHE A 88 9.50 4.47 -13.04
CA PHE A 88 8.44 3.59 -12.57
C PHE A 88 8.54 3.36 -11.06
N GLN A 89 7.50 3.79 -10.34
CA GLN A 89 7.32 3.44 -8.93
C GLN A 89 6.03 2.62 -8.76
N PRO A 90 6.09 1.46 -8.08
CA PRO A 90 4.89 0.70 -7.77
C PRO A 90 3.97 1.50 -6.87
N VAL A 91 2.67 1.51 -7.21
CA VAL A 91 1.66 2.33 -6.52
C VAL A 91 1.37 1.78 -5.12
N SER A 92 1.56 0.48 -4.93
CA SER A 92 1.33 -0.24 -3.67
C SER A 92 2.28 0.21 -2.54
N GLY A 93 3.55 0.52 -2.86
CA GLY A 93 4.57 0.93 -1.88
C GLY A 93 4.87 -0.09 -0.76
N GLY A 94 4.36 -1.32 -0.89
CA GLY A 94 4.40 -2.36 0.13
C GLY A 94 5.67 -3.22 0.12
N PRO A 95 5.73 -4.27 0.95
CA PRO A 95 6.82 -5.24 0.91
C PRO A 95 6.79 -6.03 -0.40
N VAL A 96 7.97 -6.20 -0.98
CA VAL A 96 8.19 -6.92 -2.25
C VAL A 96 8.89 -8.25 -2.02
N PHE A 97 8.72 -9.17 -2.95
CA PHE A 97 9.59 -10.35 -3.00
C PHE A 97 10.98 -9.93 -3.48
N ALA A 98 12.02 -10.52 -2.92
CA ALA A 98 13.39 -10.24 -3.32
C ALA A 98 14.24 -11.50 -3.24
N ALA A 99 15.06 -11.75 -4.26
CA ALA A 99 15.94 -12.92 -4.36
C ALA A 99 17.11 -12.65 -5.31
N PRO A 100 18.25 -13.35 -5.14
CA PRO A 100 19.32 -13.34 -6.12
C PRO A 100 18.85 -14.05 -7.41
N VAL A 101 19.35 -13.57 -8.56
CA VAL A 101 19.23 -14.25 -9.85
C VAL A 101 20.59 -14.22 -10.52
N GLY A 102 21.15 -15.39 -10.86
CA GLY A 102 22.55 -15.43 -11.29
C GLY A 102 23.52 -14.97 -10.20
N GLU A 103 24.66 -14.41 -10.59
CA GLU A 103 25.76 -14.11 -9.66
C GLU A 103 25.76 -12.68 -9.11
N ASP A 104 25.21 -11.72 -9.85
CA ASP A 104 25.37 -10.28 -9.59
C ASP A 104 24.06 -9.49 -9.57
N THR A 105 22.93 -10.18 -9.64
CA THR A 105 21.60 -9.54 -9.74
C THR A 105 20.77 -9.77 -8.50
N LEU A 106 20.27 -8.69 -7.90
CA LEU A 106 19.11 -8.73 -7.02
C LEU A 106 17.86 -8.49 -7.86
N ARG A 107 16.96 -9.45 -7.88
CA ARG A 107 15.65 -9.28 -8.50
C ARG A 107 14.58 -9.05 -7.44
N VAL A 108 13.68 -8.14 -7.76
CA VAL A 108 12.52 -7.78 -6.95
C VAL A 108 11.24 -7.99 -7.73
N TRP A 109 10.19 -8.52 -7.09
CA TRP A 109 8.87 -8.69 -7.67
C TRP A 109 7.76 -8.15 -6.77
N GLU A 110 6.73 -7.56 -7.36
CA GLU A 110 5.42 -7.39 -6.73
C GLU A 110 4.32 -7.42 -7.80
N TRP A 111 3.11 -7.72 -7.36
CA TRP A 111 1.92 -7.55 -8.18
C TRP A 111 1.29 -6.20 -7.91
N ASP A 112 1.23 -5.34 -8.92
CA ASP A 112 0.52 -4.07 -8.79
C ASP A 112 -0.98 -4.31 -8.99
N VAL A 113 -1.69 -4.49 -7.87
CA VAL A 113 -3.15 -4.71 -7.85
C VAL A 113 -3.97 -3.57 -8.48
N SER A 114 -3.38 -2.38 -8.61
CA SER A 114 -4.08 -1.24 -9.24
C SER A 114 -4.01 -1.35 -10.77
N ARG A 115 -2.91 -1.91 -11.29
CA ARG A 115 -2.69 -2.11 -12.72
C ARG A 115 -3.02 -3.51 -13.21
N ASP A 116 -3.29 -4.43 -12.27
CA ASP A 116 -3.51 -5.84 -12.50
C ASP A 116 -2.38 -6.51 -13.30
N LEU A 117 -1.14 -6.16 -12.95
CA LEU A 117 0.06 -6.66 -13.63
C LEU A 117 1.19 -6.93 -12.63
N PRO A 118 1.92 -8.06 -12.79
CA PRO A 118 3.18 -8.26 -12.11
C PRO A 118 4.25 -7.34 -12.70
N TYR A 119 5.10 -6.82 -11.82
CA TYR A 119 6.29 -6.10 -12.22
C TYR A 119 7.52 -6.73 -11.57
N GLN A 120 8.65 -6.54 -12.25
CA GLN A 120 9.96 -7.04 -11.87
C GLN A 120 10.98 -5.92 -12.00
N ILE A 121 11.91 -5.81 -11.05
CA ILE A 121 13.04 -4.90 -11.12
C ILE A 121 14.32 -5.71 -10.88
N ASP A 122 15.24 -5.65 -11.84
CA ASP A 122 16.54 -6.31 -11.78
C ASP A 122 17.60 -5.25 -11.44
N PHE A 123 18.25 -5.39 -10.30
CA PHE A 123 19.41 -4.59 -9.89
C PHE A 123 20.67 -5.40 -10.16
N VAL A 124 21.32 -5.15 -11.29
CA VAL A 124 22.54 -5.84 -11.70
C VAL A 124 23.73 -4.98 -11.31
N LEU A 125 24.58 -5.49 -10.43
CA LEU A 125 25.79 -4.82 -10.00
C LEU A 125 27.00 -5.67 -10.42
N PRO A 126 27.45 -5.59 -11.68
CA PRO A 126 28.64 -6.31 -12.12
C PRO A 126 29.91 -5.67 -11.54
N GLU A 127 31.09 -6.21 -11.89
CA GLU A 127 32.35 -5.54 -11.59
C GLU A 127 32.41 -4.14 -12.27
N GLY A 128 32.77 -3.12 -11.49
CA GLY A 128 32.93 -1.76 -11.99
C GLY A 128 32.14 -0.72 -11.20
N GLU A 129 31.92 0.43 -11.83
CA GLU A 129 31.37 1.64 -11.21
C GLU A 129 29.95 1.97 -11.71
N ALA A 130 29.22 0.96 -12.20
CA ALA A 130 27.86 1.11 -12.68
C ALA A 130 26.91 0.10 -12.03
N LEU A 131 25.73 0.59 -11.62
CA LEU A 131 24.56 -0.23 -11.28
C LEU A 131 23.60 -0.17 -12.46
N GLN A 132 23.24 -1.32 -13.03
CA GLN A 132 22.21 -1.42 -14.06
C GLN A 132 20.87 -1.75 -13.38
N VAL A 133 19.80 -1.08 -13.81
CA VAL A 133 18.47 -1.26 -13.25
C VAL A 133 17.47 -1.43 -14.38
N ASP A 134 16.95 -2.65 -14.53
CA ASP A 134 15.96 -2.99 -15.55
C ASP A 134 14.59 -3.19 -14.93
N THR A 135 13.59 -2.45 -15.39
CA THR A 135 12.19 -2.63 -14.96
C THR A 135 11.40 -3.32 -16.05
N LYS A 136 10.70 -4.40 -15.69
CA LYS A 136 9.89 -5.21 -16.61
C LYS A 136 8.46 -5.29 -16.08
N VAL A 137 7.50 -5.02 -16.94
CA VAL A 137 6.06 -5.23 -16.69
C VAL A 137 5.57 -6.21 -17.74
N ARG A 138 4.97 -7.32 -17.31
CA ARG A 138 4.56 -8.40 -18.20
C ARG A 138 3.11 -8.74 -17.95
N ASP A 139 2.35 -8.83 -19.03
CA ASP A 139 1.00 -9.37 -18.97
C ASP A 139 1.09 -10.90 -18.85
N PRO A 140 0.56 -11.51 -17.77
CA PRO A 140 0.54 -12.96 -17.64
C PRO A 140 -0.54 -13.62 -18.52
N ARG A 141 -1.49 -12.86 -19.05
CA ARG A 141 -2.61 -13.39 -19.83
C ARG A 141 -2.14 -13.81 -21.21
N GLY A 142 -2.44 -15.06 -21.60
CA GLY A 142 -2.07 -15.58 -22.92
C GLY A 142 -0.60 -15.99 -23.07
N HIS A 143 0.19 -15.91 -22.00
CA HIS A 143 1.57 -16.37 -21.95
C HIS A 143 1.69 -17.57 -21.02
N THR A 144 2.30 -18.65 -21.51
CA THR A 144 2.48 -19.89 -20.73
C THR A 144 3.81 -19.92 -19.99
N GLU A 145 4.83 -19.23 -20.51
CA GLU A 145 6.19 -19.21 -19.96
C GLU A 145 6.86 -17.86 -20.23
N TRP A 146 7.77 -17.48 -19.33
CA TRP A 146 8.72 -16.39 -19.54
C TRP A 146 10.13 -16.98 -19.54
N ASP A 147 10.95 -16.58 -20.50
CA ASP A 147 12.37 -16.94 -20.56
C ASP A 147 13.15 -16.13 -19.52
N GLU A 148 13.04 -16.53 -18.27
CA GLU A 148 13.67 -15.89 -17.12
C GLU A 148 14.31 -16.94 -16.23
N LEU A 149 15.52 -16.63 -15.74
CA LEU A 149 16.18 -17.45 -14.74
C LEU A 149 15.31 -17.52 -13.46
N PRO A 150 15.18 -18.71 -12.85
CA PRO A 150 14.45 -18.85 -11.61
C PRO A 150 15.11 -18.05 -10.47
N PRO A 151 14.34 -17.55 -9.50
CA PRO A 151 14.90 -16.98 -8.28
C PRO A 151 15.74 -18.01 -7.53
N GLY A 152 16.85 -17.58 -6.95
CA GLY A 152 17.52 -18.31 -5.88
C GLY A 152 16.72 -18.24 -4.57
N ASP A 153 17.39 -18.50 -3.44
CA ASP A 153 16.74 -18.46 -2.13
C ASP A 153 16.16 -17.07 -1.83
N LEU A 154 14.91 -17.04 -1.36
CA LEU A 154 14.21 -15.79 -1.09
C LEU A 154 14.91 -15.05 0.05
N ILE A 155 15.38 -13.84 -0.27
CA ILE A 155 15.87 -12.86 0.71
C ILE A 155 14.68 -12.22 1.40
N ALA A 156 13.57 -12.01 0.69
CA ALA A 156 12.36 -11.47 1.29
C ALA A 156 11.10 -12.03 0.63
N ALA A 157 10.12 -12.37 1.47
CA ALA A 157 8.76 -12.58 1.03
C ALA A 157 8.04 -11.22 0.91
N GLY A 158 7.34 -11.04 -0.21
CA GLY A 158 6.45 -9.90 -0.43
C GLY A 158 5.08 -10.10 0.19
N SER A 159 4.09 -9.41 -0.35
CA SER A 159 2.68 -9.58 0.04
C SER A 159 2.00 -10.75 -0.68
N GLY A 160 0.93 -11.28 -0.07
CA GLY A 160 0.11 -12.36 -0.65
C GLY A 160 -0.74 -11.96 -1.86
N TRP A 161 -0.73 -10.68 -2.28
CA TRP A 161 -1.57 -10.19 -3.38
C TRP A 161 -1.23 -10.84 -4.72
N GLY A 162 0.06 -11.06 -5.02
CA GLY A 162 0.43 -11.76 -6.26
C GLY A 162 -0.10 -13.20 -6.31
N ALA A 163 -0.09 -13.90 -5.17
CA ALA A 163 -0.63 -15.26 -5.10
C ALA A 163 -2.16 -15.28 -5.29
N LEU A 164 -2.87 -14.28 -4.76
CA LEU A 164 -4.30 -14.11 -4.99
C LEU A 164 -4.61 -13.91 -6.48
N GLU A 165 -3.82 -13.08 -7.16
CA GLU A 165 -4.04 -12.76 -8.57
C GLU A 165 -3.72 -13.95 -9.48
N LEU A 166 -2.66 -14.71 -9.19
CA LEU A 166 -2.42 -16.00 -9.84
C LEU A 166 -3.59 -16.97 -9.65
N THR A 167 -4.16 -17.02 -8.45
CA THR A 167 -5.33 -17.86 -8.14
C THR A 167 -6.54 -17.42 -8.97
N ARG A 168 -6.82 -16.11 -9.05
CA ARG A 168 -7.92 -15.57 -9.86
C ARG A 168 -7.76 -15.89 -11.34
N LEU A 169 -6.55 -15.75 -11.87
CA LEU A 169 -6.26 -15.98 -13.29
C LEU A 169 -6.18 -17.48 -13.64
N GLY A 170 -6.02 -18.36 -12.65
CA GLY A 170 -5.85 -19.79 -12.88
C GLY A 170 -4.54 -20.13 -13.60
N VAL A 171 -3.54 -19.25 -13.55
CA VAL A 171 -2.25 -19.42 -14.22
C VAL A 171 -1.14 -19.68 -13.22
N ARG A 172 -0.08 -20.35 -13.68
CA ARG A 172 1.21 -20.38 -12.99
C ARG A 172 2.17 -19.50 -13.77
N LEU A 173 3.01 -18.75 -13.06
CA LEU A 173 4.08 -17.95 -13.65
C LEU A 173 5.42 -18.47 -13.15
N PRO A 174 6.03 -19.43 -13.88
CA PRO A 174 7.40 -19.87 -13.61
C PRO A 174 8.35 -18.67 -13.51
N GLY A 175 9.32 -18.74 -12.60
CA GLY A 175 10.26 -17.64 -12.36
C GLY A 175 9.74 -16.50 -11.49
N THR A 176 8.49 -16.57 -10.98
CA THR A 176 7.97 -15.62 -10.00
C THR A 176 7.78 -16.28 -8.62
N PRO A 177 8.06 -15.57 -7.51
CA PRO A 177 7.96 -16.12 -6.16
C PRO A 177 6.60 -15.86 -5.48
N PHE A 178 5.55 -15.51 -6.24
CA PHE A 178 4.26 -15.06 -5.70
C PHE A 178 3.56 -16.16 -4.88
N THR A 179 3.70 -16.07 -3.56
CA THR A 179 3.21 -17.02 -2.56
C THR A 179 2.68 -16.26 -1.34
N GLY A 180 2.33 -16.97 -0.26
CA GLY A 180 2.06 -16.33 1.03
C GLY A 180 0.70 -15.64 1.16
N LEU A 181 -0.37 -16.28 0.68
CA LEU A 181 -1.75 -15.85 0.97
C LEU A 181 -1.95 -15.69 2.49
N GLY A 182 -2.50 -14.55 2.92
CA GLY A 182 -2.70 -14.22 4.32
C GLY A 182 -4.12 -13.71 4.64
N PRO A 183 -4.34 -13.22 5.88
CA PRO A 183 -5.63 -12.72 6.33
C PRO A 183 -6.22 -11.64 5.41
N ASP A 184 -5.40 -10.71 4.92
CA ASP A 184 -5.81 -9.63 4.02
C ASP A 184 -6.40 -10.13 2.69
N GLN A 185 -5.98 -11.30 2.21
CA GLN A 185 -6.48 -11.90 0.97
C GLN A 185 -7.76 -12.74 1.18
N ARG A 186 -8.10 -13.09 2.43
CA ARG A 186 -9.21 -14.00 2.72
C ARG A 186 -10.56 -13.52 2.19
N PRO A 187 -10.99 -12.25 2.39
CA PRO A 187 -12.26 -11.77 1.85
C PRO A 187 -12.31 -11.86 0.31
N TRP A 188 -11.18 -11.65 -0.35
CA TRP A 188 -11.07 -11.71 -1.80
C TRP A 188 -11.04 -13.15 -2.34
N LEU A 189 -10.47 -14.10 -1.59
CA LEU A 189 -10.57 -15.54 -1.91
C LEU A 189 -12.01 -16.04 -1.79
N GLU A 190 -12.77 -15.55 -0.80
CA GLU A 190 -14.20 -15.82 -0.73
C GLU A 190 -14.91 -15.24 -1.95
N LEU A 191 -14.56 -14.00 -2.35
CA LEU A 191 -15.20 -13.32 -3.47
C LEU A 191 -15.02 -14.08 -4.79
N LEU A 192 -13.88 -14.73 -5.00
CA LEU A 192 -13.66 -15.65 -6.14
C LEU A 192 -14.66 -16.80 -6.19
N ARG A 193 -15.27 -17.16 -5.06
CA ARG A 193 -16.32 -18.19 -4.95
C ARG A 193 -17.74 -17.59 -4.99
N GLY A 194 -17.86 -16.29 -5.25
CA GLY A 194 -19.13 -15.58 -5.42
C GLY A 194 -19.70 -14.98 -4.13
N ASN A 195 -18.94 -14.91 -3.03
CA ASN A 195 -19.41 -14.32 -1.77
C ASN A 195 -18.30 -13.55 -1.05
N MET A 196 -18.61 -12.49 -0.31
CA MET A 196 -17.65 -11.86 0.60
C MET A 196 -18.34 -11.61 1.92
N THR A 197 -17.95 -12.34 2.95
CA THR A 197 -18.60 -12.25 4.26
C THR A 197 -18.30 -10.89 4.89
N ALA A 198 -19.34 -10.21 5.36
CA ALA A 198 -19.19 -8.93 6.06
C ALA A 198 -18.39 -9.14 7.35
N THR A 199 -17.40 -8.28 7.58
CA THR A 199 -16.68 -8.20 8.85
C THR A 199 -17.34 -7.18 9.76
N ASP A 200 -16.80 -6.99 10.96
CA ASP A 200 -17.19 -5.89 11.84
C ASP A 200 -16.95 -4.53 11.14
N PRO A 201 -17.97 -3.65 11.00
CA PRO A 201 -17.85 -2.35 10.35
C PRO A 201 -16.93 -1.36 11.08
N GLU A 202 -16.65 -1.58 12.37
CA GLU A 202 -15.71 -0.77 13.14
C GLU A 202 -14.25 -1.11 12.80
N LEU A 203 -13.98 -2.33 12.30
CA LEU A 203 -12.65 -2.74 11.87
C LEU A 203 -12.34 -2.19 10.47
N PRO A 204 -11.06 -1.82 10.20
CA PRO A 204 -10.68 -1.39 8.86
C PRO A 204 -11.04 -2.43 7.79
N PRO A 205 -11.63 -2.02 6.65
CA PRO A 205 -12.09 -2.94 5.60
C PRO A 205 -10.94 -3.57 4.81
N GLY A 206 -9.69 -3.21 5.12
CA GLY A 206 -8.51 -3.67 4.40
C GLY A 206 -8.38 -3.06 3.00
N ARG A 207 -7.41 -3.58 2.23
CA ARG A 207 -7.11 -3.07 0.90
C ARG A 207 -8.24 -3.40 -0.08
N SER A 208 -8.66 -2.41 -0.86
CA SER A 208 -9.62 -2.58 -1.96
C SER A 208 -8.91 -2.95 -3.26
N LEU A 209 -9.37 -4.01 -3.95
CA LEU A 209 -8.93 -4.34 -5.30
C LEU A 209 -9.85 -3.65 -6.32
N VAL A 210 -9.26 -2.85 -7.20
CA VAL A 210 -9.99 -1.86 -8.02
C VAL A 210 -10.00 -2.18 -9.52
N SER A 211 -9.33 -3.25 -9.93
CA SER A 211 -9.34 -3.69 -11.33
C SER A 211 -10.76 -4.08 -11.78
N ALA A 212 -11.04 -3.97 -13.08
CA ALA A 212 -12.35 -4.28 -13.64
C ALA A 212 -12.86 -5.71 -13.30
N PRO A 213 -12.05 -6.79 -13.33
CA PRO A 213 -12.50 -8.12 -12.94
C PRO A 213 -12.98 -8.20 -11.48
N TRP A 214 -12.24 -7.59 -10.54
CA TRP A 214 -12.64 -7.56 -9.13
C TRP A 214 -13.91 -6.75 -8.91
N ARG A 215 -14.05 -5.61 -9.60
CA ARG A 215 -15.27 -4.80 -9.57
C ARG A 215 -16.50 -5.59 -10.04
N GLN A 216 -16.39 -6.32 -11.15
CA GLN A 216 -17.50 -7.14 -11.67
C GLN A 216 -17.92 -8.23 -10.67
N MET A 217 -16.96 -8.84 -9.97
CA MET A 217 -17.27 -9.81 -8.92
C MET A 217 -17.98 -9.15 -7.74
N LEU A 218 -17.54 -7.95 -7.31
CA LEU A 218 -18.22 -7.18 -6.26
C LEU A 218 -19.66 -6.82 -6.64
N GLU A 219 -19.91 -6.47 -7.91
CA GLU A 219 -21.26 -6.17 -8.42
C GLU A 219 -22.18 -7.39 -8.45
N SER A 220 -21.62 -8.60 -8.56
CA SER A 220 -22.36 -9.85 -8.63
C SER A 220 -22.53 -10.54 -7.27
N ALA A 221 -21.72 -10.16 -6.28
CA ALA A 221 -21.74 -10.77 -4.96
C ALA A 221 -22.96 -10.31 -4.15
N PRO A 222 -23.41 -11.11 -3.15
CA PRO A 222 -24.41 -10.67 -2.19
C PRO A 222 -24.05 -9.33 -1.55
N GLU A 223 -25.04 -8.45 -1.47
CA GLU A 223 -24.85 -7.10 -0.94
C GLU A 223 -24.69 -7.14 0.59
N ASN A 224 -23.66 -6.49 1.08
CA ASN A 224 -23.45 -6.15 2.47
C ASN A 224 -22.60 -4.87 2.57
N TRP A 225 -22.38 -4.36 3.78
CA TRP A 225 -21.64 -3.10 3.94
C TRP A 225 -20.24 -3.16 3.33
N LEU A 226 -19.55 -4.31 3.42
CA LEU A 226 -18.17 -4.48 2.97
C LEU A 226 -18.06 -4.57 1.44
N THR A 227 -18.96 -5.33 0.79
CA THR A 227 -19.02 -5.39 -0.68
C THR A 227 -19.41 -4.04 -1.28
N ALA A 228 -20.41 -3.36 -0.70
CA ALA A 228 -20.80 -2.00 -1.12
C ALA A 228 -19.66 -0.99 -0.90
N TYR A 229 -18.94 -1.07 0.22
CA TYR A 229 -17.78 -0.23 0.50
C TYR A 229 -16.69 -0.39 -0.55
N HIS A 230 -16.25 -1.64 -0.81
CA HIS A 230 -15.21 -1.92 -1.80
C HIS A 230 -15.64 -1.57 -3.22
N LEU A 231 -16.91 -1.80 -3.57
CA LEU A 231 -17.46 -1.41 -4.86
C LEU A 231 -17.39 0.11 -5.05
N GLY A 232 -17.74 0.90 -4.03
CA GLY A 232 -17.59 2.35 -4.09
C GLY A 232 -16.15 2.79 -4.33
N VAL A 233 -15.18 2.14 -3.69
CA VAL A 233 -13.75 2.41 -3.89
C VAL A 233 -13.31 2.06 -5.32
N ALA A 234 -13.74 0.91 -5.85
CA ALA A 234 -13.42 0.52 -7.23
C ALA A 234 -14.04 1.47 -8.27
N ARG A 235 -15.28 1.91 -8.06
CA ARG A 235 -15.98 2.90 -8.92
C ARG A 235 -15.31 4.27 -8.88
N TRP A 236 -14.85 4.69 -7.71
CA TRP A 236 -14.13 5.95 -7.58
C TRP A 236 -12.83 5.94 -8.39
N GLN A 237 -12.05 4.85 -8.31
CA GLN A 237 -10.85 4.69 -9.15
C GLN A 237 -11.16 4.69 -10.64
N ALA A 238 -12.29 4.10 -11.03
CA ALA A 238 -12.80 4.14 -12.39
C ALA A 238 -13.38 5.51 -12.81
N ARG A 239 -13.33 6.53 -11.92
CA ARG A 239 -13.86 7.89 -12.12
C ARG A 239 -15.39 7.95 -12.27
N GLU A 240 -16.08 6.91 -11.81
CA GLU A 240 -17.53 6.81 -11.73
C GLU A 240 -18.01 7.41 -10.39
N ASN A 241 -17.68 8.69 -10.14
CA ASN A 241 -17.78 9.31 -8.82
C ASN A 241 -19.20 9.28 -8.22
N GLU A 242 -20.23 9.53 -9.02
CA GLU A 242 -21.64 9.48 -8.56
C GLU A 242 -22.02 8.07 -8.10
N ALA A 243 -21.63 7.06 -8.88
CA ALA A 243 -21.89 5.66 -8.55
C ALA A 243 -21.06 5.17 -7.36
N ALA A 244 -19.87 5.75 -7.14
CA ALA A 244 -19.06 5.53 -5.95
C ALA A 244 -19.72 6.09 -4.69
N ILE A 245 -20.18 7.34 -4.75
CA ILE A 245 -20.91 7.99 -3.66
C ILE A 245 -22.19 7.20 -3.31
N ALA A 246 -22.94 6.77 -4.32
CA ALA A 246 -24.12 5.94 -4.11
C ALA A 246 -23.78 4.62 -3.41
N ALA A 247 -22.70 3.95 -3.81
CA ALA A 247 -22.25 2.71 -3.18
C ALA A 247 -21.80 2.91 -1.72
N TRP A 248 -21.13 4.01 -1.40
CA TRP A 248 -20.76 4.32 0.00
C TRP A 248 -21.95 4.69 0.87
N ARG A 249 -22.93 5.44 0.34
CA ARG A 249 -24.21 5.66 1.04
C ARG A 249 -24.93 4.34 1.30
N ARG A 250 -24.95 3.46 0.30
CA ARG A 250 -25.54 2.12 0.43
C ARG A 250 -24.82 1.26 1.47
N SER A 251 -23.49 1.33 1.53
CA SER A 251 -22.70 0.67 2.58
C SER A 251 -23.16 1.10 3.98
N ILE A 252 -23.35 2.41 4.21
CA ILE A 252 -23.81 2.97 5.49
C ILE A 252 -25.25 2.53 5.84
N GLU A 253 -26.14 2.45 4.84
CA GLU A 253 -27.50 1.95 5.04
C GLU A 253 -27.54 0.48 5.47
N LEU A 254 -26.60 -0.33 4.99
CA LEU A 254 -26.50 -1.75 5.32
C LEU A 254 -25.89 -1.95 6.70
N ASP A 255 -24.82 -1.22 7.01
CA ASP A 255 -24.24 -1.12 8.33
C ASP A 255 -23.39 0.15 8.46
N VAL A 256 -23.53 0.87 9.55
CA VAL A 256 -22.89 2.19 9.69
C VAL A 256 -21.39 2.00 9.82
N SER A 257 -20.66 2.43 8.80
CA SER A 257 -19.21 2.30 8.74
C SER A 257 -18.50 3.66 8.74
N PRO A 258 -17.56 3.91 9.68
CA PRO A 258 -16.73 5.12 9.72
C PRO A 258 -15.88 5.28 8.46
N TRP A 259 -15.54 4.18 7.80
CA TRP A 259 -14.72 4.16 6.59
C TRP A 259 -15.46 4.69 5.37
N ALA A 260 -16.75 4.34 5.22
CA ALA A 260 -17.61 4.89 4.19
C ALA A 260 -17.90 6.38 4.41
N LEU A 261 -18.10 6.80 5.67
CA LEU A 261 -18.22 8.22 6.04
C LEU A 261 -16.99 9.03 5.64
N ARG A 262 -15.78 8.50 5.89
CA ARG A 262 -14.55 9.14 5.42
C ARG A 262 -14.53 9.29 3.90
N ASN A 263 -14.90 8.26 3.14
CA ASN A 263 -14.90 8.34 1.68
C ASN A 263 -15.90 9.39 1.15
N LEU A 264 -17.07 9.48 1.78
CA LEU A 264 -18.03 10.55 1.50
C LEU A 264 -17.47 11.93 1.84
N ALA A 265 -16.79 12.09 2.99
CA ALA A 265 -16.13 13.35 3.35
C ALA A 265 -15.10 13.78 2.29
N VAL A 266 -14.33 12.82 1.76
CA VAL A 266 -13.38 13.09 0.67
C VAL A 266 -14.10 13.54 -0.61
N ALA A 267 -15.24 12.93 -0.93
CA ALA A 267 -16.04 13.32 -2.08
C ALA A 267 -16.61 14.75 -1.92
N GLU A 268 -17.18 15.08 -0.75
CA GLU A 268 -17.72 16.41 -0.47
C GLU A 268 -16.63 17.49 -0.49
N PHE A 269 -15.46 17.21 0.09
CA PHE A 269 -14.32 18.12 0.04
C PHE A 269 -13.86 18.40 -1.40
N GLY A 270 -13.84 17.36 -2.25
CA GLY A 270 -13.52 17.50 -3.68
C GLY A 270 -14.50 18.38 -4.45
N CYS A 271 -15.75 18.50 -3.98
CA CYS A 271 -16.76 19.41 -4.51
C CYS A 271 -16.69 20.83 -3.90
N GLY A 272 -15.79 21.08 -2.95
CA GLY A 272 -15.69 22.35 -2.23
C GLY A 272 -16.65 22.49 -1.04
N HIS A 273 -17.38 21.43 -0.67
CA HIS A 273 -18.28 21.39 0.48
C HIS A 273 -17.51 21.09 1.77
N VAL A 274 -16.66 22.04 2.17
CA VAL A 274 -15.67 21.84 3.24
C VAL A 274 -16.33 21.57 4.61
N ARG A 275 -17.48 22.19 4.89
CA ARG A 275 -18.16 22.02 6.17
C ARG A 275 -18.82 20.65 6.29
N GLU A 276 -19.50 20.22 5.23
CA GLU A 276 -20.13 18.91 5.10
C GLU A 276 -19.08 17.79 5.20
N ALA A 277 -17.92 17.99 4.54
CA ALA A 277 -16.79 17.08 4.67
C ALA A 277 -16.27 17.00 6.12
N ALA A 278 -16.16 18.14 6.81
CA ALA A 278 -15.73 18.19 8.21
C ALA A 278 -16.73 17.48 9.14
N GLU A 279 -18.03 17.67 8.94
CA GLU A 279 -19.10 17.00 9.70
C GLU A 279 -19.03 15.47 9.54
N LEU A 280 -18.93 14.97 8.30
CA LEU A 280 -18.83 13.54 7.99
C LEU A 280 -17.58 12.90 8.61
N LEU A 281 -16.42 13.55 8.49
CA LEU A 281 -15.17 13.01 8.99
C LEU A 281 -15.08 13.07 10.52
N THR A 282 -15.69 14.09 11.11
CA THR A 282 -15.85 14.20 12.56
C THR A 282 -16.70 13.04 13.08
N ALA A 283 -17.85 12.77 12.45
CA ALA A 283 -18.68 11.61 12.79
C ALA A 283 -17.89 10.29 12.71
N ALA A 284 -17.12 10.08 11.63
CA ALA A 284 -16.24 8.91 11.51
C ALA A 284 -15.23 8.81 12.67
N ALA A 285 -14.55 9.92 13.00
CA ALA A 285 -13.56 9.95 14.08
C ALA A 285 -14.17 9.67 15.47
N TRP A 286 -15.38 10.16 15.74
CA TRP A 286 -16.09 9.88 17.00
C TRP A 286 -16.49 8.42 17.15
N SER A 287 -16.84 7.75 16.05
CA SER A 287 -17.18 6.33 16.02
C SER A 287 -15.96 5.40 16.15
N THR A 288 -14.74 5.88 15.86
CA THR A 288 -13.50 5.06 15.94
C THR A 288 -12.39 5.74 16.74
N PRO A 289 -12.55 5.93 18.06
CA PRO A 289 -11.52 6.59 18.87
C PRO A 289 -10.19 5.83 18.92
N ALA A 290 -10.19 4.53 18.61
CA ALA A 290 -8.98 3.70 18.51
C ALA A 290 -8.13 3.97 17.25
N VAL A 291 -8.65 4.74 16.28
CA VAL A 291 -7.98 5.02 15.00
C VAL A 291 -7.61 6.51 14.95
N PRO A 292 -6.44 6.89 15.49
CA PRO A 292 -6.06 8.30 15.66
C PRO A 292 -5.89 9.05 14.33
N ASP A 293 -5.57 8.35 13.25
CA ASP A 293 -5.38 8.95 11.93
C ASP A 293 -6.68 9.63 11.42
N LEU A 294 -7.86 9.06 11.71
CA LEU A 294 -9.14 9.68 11.35
C LEU A 294 -9.39 10.97 12.14
N SER A 295 -9.04 10.99 13.42
CA SER A 295 -9.14 12.19 14.25
C SER A 295 -8.21 13.30 13.77
N VAL A 296 -7.00 12.96 13.31
CA VAL A 296 -6.05 13.93 12.74
C VAL A 296 -6.61 14.52 11.43
N GLU A 297 -7.10 13.68 10.52
CA GLU A 297 -7.70 14.15 9.27
C GLU A 297 -8.95 15.03 9.52
N ALA A 298 -9.77 14.68 10.51
CA ALA A 298 -10.93 15.47 10.94
C ALA A 298 -10.54 16.83 11.50
N VAL A 299 -9.51 16.90 12.35
CA VAL A 299 -8.98 18.17 12.88
C VAL A 299 -8.52 19.10 11.76
N ASP A 300 -7.79 18.58 10.76
CA ASP A 300 -7.34 19.37 9.62
C ASP A 300 -8.53 19.97 8.84
N LEU A 301 -9.59 19.19 8.61
CA LEU A 301 -10.80 19.67 7.94
C LEU A 301 -11.59 20.68 8.79
N LEU A 302 -11.76 20.42 10.09
CA LEU A 302 -12.44 21.35 11.00
C LEU A 302 -11.72 22.71 11.02
N LEU A 303 -10.39 22.72 11.04
CA LEU A 303 -9.60 23.95 10.94
C LEU A 303 -9.77 24.64 9.58
N ALA A 304 -9.82 23.88 8.48
CA ALA A 304 -10.10 24.42 7.15
C ALA A 304 -11.51 25.01 7.03
N ALA A 305 -12.49 24.43 7.75
CA ALA A 305 -13.86 24.92 7.85
C ALA A 305 -14.05 26.09 8.85
N GLY A 306 -12.99 26.49 9.57
CA GLY A 306 -13.06 27.54 10.60
C GLY A 306 -13.67 27.09 11.94
N GLN A 307 -13.86 25.79 12.15
CA GLN A 307 -14.45 25.18 13.35
C GLN A 307 -13.37 24.85 14.42
N ALA A 308 -12.66 25.88 14.89
CA ALA A 308 -11.51 25.70 15.80
C ALA A 308 -11.88 25.08 17.16
N ASP A 309 -13.04 25.40 17.72
CA ASP A 309 -13.49 24.86 19.01
C ASP A 309 -13.78 23.36 18.96
N GLU A 310 -14.37 22.92 17.84
CA GLU A 310 -14.66 21.51 17.59
C GLU A 310 -13.37 20.73 17.31
N ALA A 311 -12.45 21.31 16.53
CA ALA A 311 -11.10 20.76 16.32
C ALA A 311 -10.36 20.57 17.66
N ALA A 312 -10.40 21.56 18.54
CA ALA A 312 -9.79 21.48 19.86
C ALA A 312 -10.45 20.40 20.73
N THR A 313 -11.76 20.20 20.60
CA THR A 313 -12.51 19.16 21.32
C THR A 313 -12.11 17.76 20.86
N LEU A 314 -12.01 17.54 19.55
CA LEU A 314 -11.59 16.26 19.01
C LEU A 314 -10.13 15.95 19.36
N LEU A 315 -9.24 16.94 19.29
CA LEU A 315 -7.82 16.78 19.61
C LEU A 315 -7.58 16.33 21.06
N ARG A 316 -8.38 16.80 22.02
CA ARG A 316 -8.29 16.38 23.43
C ARG A 316 -8.58 14.89 23.67
N ARG A 317 -9.24 14.22 22.71
CA ARG A 317 -9.55 12.78 22.79
C ARG A 317 -8.52 11.89 22.12
N VAL A 318 -7.62 12.46 21.30
CA VAL A 318 -6.54 11.68 20.69
C VAL A 318 -5.53 11.35 21.79
N PRO A 319 -5.32 10.07 22.14
CA PRO A 319 -4.37 9.71 23.19
C PRO A 319 -2.97 10.24 22.82
N PRO A 320 -2.18 10.71 23.80
CA PRO A 320 -0.82 11.13 23.54
C PRO A 320 -0.03 9.98 22.91
N LEU A 321 0.75 10.31 21.88
CA LEU A 321 1.39 9.38 20.91
C LEU A 321 2.26 8.25 21.52
N GLY A 322 2.54 8.25 22.82
CA GLY A 322 3.30 7.22 23.51
C GLY A 322 2.52 5.93 23.87
N PHE A 323 1.20 5.90 23.75
CA PHE A 323 0.37 4.79 24.25
C PHE A 323 -0.05 3.75 23.21
N LEU A 324 0.23 3.95 21.92
CA LEU A 324 -0.25 3.07 20.84
C LEU A 324 0.70 1.90 20.52
N HIS A 325 1.81 1.76 21.25
CA HIS A 325 2.85 0.77 20.96
C HIS A 325 2.62 -0.64 21.56
N THR A 326 1.49 -0.92 22.23
CA THR A 326 1.26 -2.22 22.87
C THR A 326 0.21 -3.11 22.21
N CYS A 327 -0.62 -2.63 21.27
CA CYS A 327 -1.72 -3.45 20.74
C CYS A 327 -1.45 -4.18 19.41
N SER A 328 -0.30 -3.97 18.75
CA SER A 328 0.00 -4.69 17.49
C SER A 328 0.76 -6.01 17.68
N SER A 329 0.95 -6.48 18.92
CA SER A 329 1.79 -7.66 19.21
C SER A 329 1.12 -8.78 20.02
N LEU A 330 -0.13 -8.64 20.49
CA LEU A 330 -0.77 -9.67 21.32
C LEU A 330 -2.24 -9.90 20.95
N GLY A 331 -2.43 -10.57 19.81
CA GLY A 331 -3.61 -11.38 19.51
C GLY A 331 -3.20 -12.84 19.39
N LEU A 332 -2.51 -13.35 20.42
CA LEU A 332 -2.12 -14.75 20.59
C LEU A 332 -2.05 -15.03 22.10
N ALA A 333 -3.22 -15.23 22.71
CA ALA A 333 -3.36 -15.94 23.98
C ALA A 333 -4.81 -16.44 24.12
N MET A 334 -4.93 -17.78 24.04
CA MET A 334 -6.11 -18.67 24.11
C MET A 334 -6.93 -18.83 22.84
#